data_AF-A0A9E3QLB4-F1
#
_entry.id   AF-A0A9E3QLB4-F1
#
_cell.length_a   1.000
_cell.length_b   1.000
_cell.length_c   1.000
_cell.angle_alpha   90.00
_cell.angle_beta   90.00
_cell.angle_gamma   90.00
#
_symmetry.space_group_name_H-M   'P 1'
#
loop_
_entity.id
_entity.type
_entity.pdbx_description
1 polymer ?
#
loop_
_entity_poly.entity_id
_entity_poly.type
_entity_poly.pdbx_seq_one_letter_code
_entity_poly.pdbx_strand_id
1 'polypeptide(L)'
;MRRQANTKLPPVTSGMDPSSRPTPLSEKRLAANRNNAQKSTGPRTPEGKRKSRSNAVKHGLTGAGTCLPPDLEAEYRERVEEFVADLRPEGAVARCLAERAALASVRLDRCARAEQARLADRTRQALRRWDEQRAAEVRHGAGRLEFEPAEAVSQLERTTQGVEWLLGQWQALAEALDQHGRLNGSQLDRLLRLLGQPQLPRAGAQRELLMLVYAYLALEEEPNRGLWDLIQGTRTAEVPRDHLPPPGRAHAHLAAVFAAAIERLLALRAELWEHYDGPERAGEADKALGDDSPEAARLLKYEAGE
;
A
#
# COMPACT_ATOMS: atom_id res chain seq x y z
N MET A 1 -16.83 -0.84 -39.73
CA MET A 1 -15.55 -0.09 -39.76
C MET A 1 -15.51 0.93 -38.63
N ARG A 2 -14.83 0.59 -37.53
CA ARG A 2 -14.71 1.41 -36.31
C ARG A 2 -13.73 2.57 -36.55
N ARG A 3 -14.17 3.83 -36.44
CA ARG A 3 -13.27 5.00 -36.41
C ARG A 3 -12.70 5.11 -35.00
N GLN A 4 -11.39 4.87 -34.87
CA GLN A 4 -10.62 5.18 -33.68
C GLN A 4 -10.63 6.70 -33.45
N ALA A 5 -11.29 7.17 -32.39
CA ALA A 5 -11.15 8.53 -31.92
C ALA A 5 -9.85 8.62 -31.12
N ASN A 6 -8.79 9.14 -31.76
CA ASN A 6 -7.51 9.41 -31.13
C ASN A 6 -7.64 10.71 -30.31
N THR A 7 -8.15 10.61 -29.08
CA THR A 7 -8.25 11.74 -28.14
C THR A 7 -7.02 11.74 -27.23
N LYS A 8 -5.85 12.09 -27.77
CA LYS A 8 -4.71 12.51 -26.95
C LYS A 8 -5.03 13.89 -26.37
N LEU A 9 -5.56 13.92 -25.14
CA LEU A 9 -5.54 15.13 -24.30
C LEU A 9 -4.06 15.44 -23.99
N PRO A 10 -3.59 16.68 -24.19
CA PRO A 10 -2.25 17.06 -23.73
C PRO A 10 -2.19 17.02 -22.19
N PRO A 11 -1.01 16.75 -21.60
CA PRO A 11 -0.85 16.74 -20.16
C PRO A 11 -1.14 18.13 -19.58
N VAL A 12 -1.95 18.19 -18.54
CA VAL A 12 -2.20 19.40 -17.76
C VAL A 12 -0.95 19.66 -16.92
N THR A 13 -0.05 20.51 -17.41
CA THR A 13 1.06 21.03 -16.61
C THR A 13 0.58 22.24 -15.82
N SER A 14 0.50 22.06 -14.50
CA SER A 14 0.38 23.15 -13.54
C SER A 14 1.64 24.03 -13.63
N GLY A 15 1.43 25.33 -13.86
CA GLY A 15 2.50 26.34 -13.98
C GLY A 15 2.31 27.23 -15.21
N MET A 16 1.35 28.17 -15.14
CA MET A 16 1.15 29.15 -16.21
C MET A 16 1.75 30.48 -15.77
N ASP A 17 2.90 30.82 -16.35
CA ASP A 17 3.50 32.15 -16.34
C ASP A 17 2.52 33.16 -16.99
N PRO A 18 2.16 34.27 -16.33
CA PRO A 18 1.21 35.26 -16.88
C PRO A 18 1.70 35.97 -18.15
N SER A 19 2.94 35.72 -18.61
CA SER A 19 3.52 36.34 -19.81
C SER A 19 3.42 35.52 -21.10
N SER A 20 2.98 34.25 -21.09
CA SER A 20 2.92 33.44 -22.31
C SER A 20 1.66 33.74 -23.15
N ARG A 21 1.80 34.56 -24.19
CA ARG A 21 0.74 34.70 -25.21
C ARG A 21 0.60 33.38 -25.99
N PRO A 22 -0.61 32.85 -26.21
CA PRO A 22 -0.78 31.63 -26.99
C PRO A 22 -0.21 31.81 -28.40
N THR A 23 0.69 30.91 -28.81
CA THR A 23 1.29 30.92 -30.15
C THR A 23 0.21 30.84 -31.23
N PRO A 24 0.32 31.61 -32.33
CA PRO A 24 -0.67 31.61 -33.40
C PRO A 24 -0.80 30.23 -34.04
N LEU A 25 -2.04 29.79 -34.28
CA LEU A 25 -2.34 28.52 -34.92
C LEU A 25 -1.75 28.50 -36.35
N SER A 26 -1.08 27.41 -36.73
CA SER A 26 -0.53 27.27 -38.08
C SER A 26 -1.61 27.31 -39.16
N GLU A 27 -1.27 27.80 -40.35
CA GLU A 27 -2.20 27.92 -41.49
C GLU A 27 -2.86 26.58 -41.85
N LYS A 28 -2.10 25.48 -41.76
CA LYS A 28 -2.64 24.11 -41.94
C LYS A 28 -3.75 23.79 -40.94
N ARG A 29 -3.59 24.17 -39.66
CA ARG A 29 -4.64 23.96 -38.64
C ARG A 29 -5.86 24.84 -38.90
N LEU A 30 -5.66 26.09 -39.34
CA LEU A 30 -6.76 27.00 -39.69
C LEU A 30 -7.58 26.50 -40.89
N ALA A 31 -6.92 26.02 -41.95
CA ALA A 31 -7.59 25.46 -43.12
C ALA A 31 -8.39 24.19 -42.76
N ALA A 32 -7.82 23.30 -41.95
CA ALA A 32 -8.50 22.11 -41.45
C ALA A 32 -9.72 22.47 -40.59
N ASN A 33 -9.61 23.45 -39.68
CA ASN A 33 -10.71 23.90 -38.84
C ASN A 33 -11.87 24.48 -39.68
N ARG A 34 -11.56 25.28 -40.72
CA ARG A 34 -12.58 25.81 -41.64
C ARG A 34 -13.34 24.70 -42.38
N ASN A 35 -12.61 23.71 -42.93
CA ASN A 35 -13.22 22.58 -43.62
C ASN A 35 -14.04 21.68 -42.68
N ASN A 36 -13.59 21.50 -41.43
CA ASN A 36 -14.34 20.74 -40.43
C ASN A 36 -15.60 21.49 -39.96
N ALA A 37 -15.55 22.81 -39.84
CA ALA A 37 -16.70 23.64 -39.48
C ALA A 37 -17.83 23.55 -40.52
N GLN A 38 -17.50 23.52 -41.81
CA GLN A 38 -18.49 23.34 -42.89
C GLN A 38 -19.20 21.98 -42.83
N LYS A 39 -18.54 20.94 -42.29
CA LYS A 39 -19.08 19.58 -42.15
C LYS A 39 -19.76 19.32 -40.81
N SER A 40 -19.59 20.20 -39.82
CA SER A 40 -20.09 20.03 -38.46
C SER A 40 -20.96 21.23 -38.05
N THR A 41 -22.11 21.39 -38.69
CA THR A 41 -23.07 22.49 -38.42
C THR A 41 -23.93 22.26 -37.17
N GLY A 42 -23.57 21.27 -36.34
CA GLY A 42 -24.36 20.84 -35.20
C GLY A 42 -25.71 20.22 -35.59
N PRO A 43 -26.44 19.65 -34.61
CA PRO A 43 -27.74 19.04 -34.87
C PRO A 43 -28.83 20.10 -35.13
N ARG A 44 -29.55 19.94 -36.24
CA ARG A 44 -30.65 20.84 -36.65
C ARG A 44 -32.05 20.32 -36.29
N THR A 45 -32.20 19.02 -36.09
CA THR A 45 -33.48 18.38 -35.74
C THR A 45 -33.69 18.30 -34.22
N PRO A 46 -34.94 18.24 -33.71
CA PRO A 46 -35.22 17.99 -32.30
C PRO A 46 -34.55 16.70 -31.79
N GLU A 47 -34.61 15.62 -32.57
CA GLU A 47 -33.96 14.35 -32.26
C GLU A 47 -32.44 14.45 -32.24
N GLY A 48 -31.85 15.17 -33.22
CA GLY A 48 -30.41 15.42 -33.26
C GLY A 48 -29.96 16.27 -32.07
N LYS A 49 -30.75 17.27 -31.67
CA LYS A 49 -30.48 18.11 -30.49
C LYS A 49 -30.57 17.28 -29.21
N ARG A 50 -31.56 16.38 -29.10
CA ARG A 50 -31.67 15.43 -27.98
C ARG A 50 -30.44 14.52 -27.91
N LYS A 51 -30.07 13.87 -29.02
CA LYS A 51 -28.85 13.04 -29.11
C LYS A 51 -27.59 13.81 -28.70
N SER A 52 -27.43 15.03 -29.19
CA SER A 52 -26.28 15.87 -28.82
C SER A 52 -26.29 16.28 -27.34
N ARG A 53 -27.46 16.57 -26.75
CA ARG A 53 -27.58 16.79 -25.29
C ARG A 53 -27.25 15.52 -24.49
N SER A 54 -27.72 14.35 -24.93
CA SER A 54 -27.38 13.08 -24.28
C SER A 54 -25.87 12.82 -24.29
N ASN A 55 -25.14 13.27 -25.32
CA ASN A 55 -23.67 13.14 -25.35
C ASN A 55 -22.95 13.96 -24.25
N ALA A 56 -23.58 15.02 -23.73
CA ALA A 56 -23.04 15.82 -22.64
C ALA A 56 -23.38 15.23 -21.25
N VAL A 57 -24.31 14.29 -21.17
CA VAL A 57 -24.71 13.63 -19.92
C VAL A 57 -23.65 12.59 -19.55
N LYS A 58 -22.90 12.88 -18.48
CA LYS A 58 -21.89 11.96 -17.95
C LYS A 58 -22.48 10.94 -17.00
N HIS A 59 -23.20 11.41 -15.98
CA HIS A 59 -23.70 10.57 -14.88
C HIS A 59 -25.21 10.78 -14.58
N GLY A 60 -25.88 11.75 -15.21
CA GLY A 60 -27.32 12.00 -15.03
C GLY A 60 -27.74 12.61 -13.68
N LEU A 61 -26.81 12.76 -12.73
CA LEU A 61 -27.05 13.31 -11.38
C LEU A 61 -27.31 14.83 -11.37
N THR A 62 -27.09 15.54 -12.46
CA THR A 62 -27.31 17.00 -12.59
C THR A 62 -28.18 17.35 -13.80
N GLY A 63 -28.72 18.58 -13.84
CA GLY A 63 -29.58 19.06 -14.92
C GLY A 63 -31.05 18.65 -14.79
N ALA A 64 -31.89 19.04 -15.75
CA ALA A 64 -33.35 18.97 -15.67
C ALA A 64 -33.99 17.58 -15.91
N GLY A 65 -33.22 16.49 -15.92
CA GLY A 65 -33.74 15.12 -16.13
C GLY A 65 -34.19 14.81 -17.57
N THR A 66 -33.88 15.68 -18.54
CA THR A 66 -34.38 15.56 -19.92
C THR A 66 -33.64 14.51 -20.76
N CYS A 67 -32.51 14.01 -20.27
CA CYS A 67 -31.72 12.92 -20.87
C CYS A 67 -31.07 12.14 -19.72
N LEU A 68 -31.77 11.13 -19.21
CA LEU A 68 -31.25 10.25 -18.18
C LEU A 68 -30.56 9.02 -18.81
N PRO A 69 -29.46 8.53 -18.22
CA PRO A 69 -28.95 7.20 -18.53
C PRO A 69 -30.04 6.13 -18.40
N PRO A 70 -30.05 5.05 -19.21
CA PRO A 70 -31.15 4.07 -19.21
C PRO A 70 -31.43 3.43 -17.84
N ASP A 71 -30.38 3.20 -17.05
CA ASP A 71 -30.43 2.68 -15.70
C ASP A 71 -31.06 3.69 -14.72
N LEU A 72 -30.73 4.97 -14.85
CA LEU A 72 -31.32 6.02 -14.01
C LEU A 72 -32.76 6.32 -14.40
N GLU A 73 -33.09 6.23 -15.69
CA GLU A 73 -34.46 6.38 -16.20
C GLU A 73 -35.38 5.28 -15.65
N ALA A 74 -34.91 4.03 -15.55
CA ALA A 74 -35.67 2.93 -14.96
C ALA A 74 -35.96 3.19 -13.47
N GLU A 75 -34.92 3.49 -12.68
CA GLU A 75 -35.07 3.85 -11.25
C GLU A 75 -35.98 5.06 -11.05
N TYR A 76 -35.89 6.07 -11.94
CA TYR A 76 -36.73 7.26 -11.90
C TYR A 76 -38.21 6.93 -12.13
N ARG A 77 -38.53 6.09 -13.12
CA ARG A 77 -39.92 5.71 -13.42
C ARG A 77 -40.56 4.95 -12.27
N GLU A 78 -39.85 3.97 -11.72
CA GLU A 78 -40.30 3.23 -10.54
C GLU A 78 -40.59 4.17 -9.38
N ARG A 79 -39.67 5.11 -9.09
CA ARG A 79 -39.86 6.09 -8.01
C ARG A 79 -41.02 7.06 -8.26
N VAL A 80 -41.27 7.45 -9.51
CA VAL A 80 -42.43 8.29 -9.87
C VAL A 80 -43.74 7.55 -9.61
N GLU A 81 -43.82 6.28 -9.99
CA GLU A 81 -45.02 5.45 -9.75
C GLU A 81 -45.32 5.34 -8.25
N GLU A 82 -44.29 5.07 -7.43
CA GLU A 82 -44.42 5.05 -5.96
C GLU A 82 -44.91 6.39 -5.40
N PHE A 83 -44.26 7.49 -5.77
CA PHE A 83 -44.56 8.82 -5.21
C PHE A 83 -45.93 9.32 -5.63
N VAL A 84 -46.36 9.06 -6.87
CA VAL A 84 -47.69 9.45 -7.35
C VAL A 84 -48.78 8.60 -6.67
N ALA A 85 -48.54 7.31 -6.45
CA ALA A 85 -49.49 6.44 -5.75
C ALA A 85 -49.70 6.87 -4.29
N ASP A 86 -48.63 7.26 -3.60
CA ASP A 86 -48.67 7.67 -2.20
C ASP A 86 -49.22 9.10 -2.01
N LEU A 87 -48.66 10.08 -2.73
CA LEU A 87 -49.00 11.50 -2.55
C LEU A 87 -50.34 11.91 -3.19
N ARG A 88 -50.87 11.11 -4.13
CA ARG A 88 -52.12 11.38 -4.87
C ARG A 88 -52.25 12.83 -5.35
N PRO A 89 -51.28 13.35 -6.13
CA PRO A 89 -51.23 14.76 -6.47
C PRO A 89 -52.42 15.21 -7.32
N GLU A 90 -53.10 16.27 -6.89
CA GLU A 90 -54.21 16.88 -7.63
C GLU A 90 -53.73 18.06 -8.50
N GLY A 91 -53.98 17.97 -9.81
CA GLY A 91 -53.60 19.00 -10.78
C GLY A 91 -52.15 18.94 -11.25
N ALA A 92 -51.87 19.69 -12.32
CA ALA A 92 -50.60 19.60 -13.05
C ALA A 92 -49.37 20.04 -12.21
N VAL A 93 -49.55 21.03 -11.32
CA VAL A 93 -48.47 21.53 -10.46
C VAL A 93 -48.06 20.49 -9.43
N ALA A 94 -49.02 19.90 -8.71
CA ALA A 94 -48.74 18.87 -7.71
C ALA A 94 -48.06 17.65 -8.34
N ARG A 95 -48.51 17.24 -9.55
CA ARG A 95 -47.87 16.15 -10.30
C ARG A 95 -46.42 16.47 -10.68
N CYS A 96 -46.17 17.67 -11.20
CA CYS A 96 -44.82 18.13 -11.53
C CYS A 96 -43.89 18.12 -10.31
N LEU A 97 -44.40 18.52 -9.13
CA LEU A 97 -43.63 18.48 -7.88
C LEU A 97 -43.34 17.05 -7.44
N ALA A 98 -44.30 16.13 -7.53
CA ALA A 98 -44.10 14.71 -7.21
C ALA A 98 -43.04 14.06 -8.11
N GLU A 99 -43.11 14.32 -9.43
CA GLU A 99 -42.11 13.83 -10.39
C GLU A 99 -40.71 14.41 -10.12
N ARG A 100 -40.62 15.70 -9.79
CA ARG A 100 -39.33 16.32 -9.39
C ARG A 100 -38.78 15.73 -8.10
N ALA A 101 -39.63 15.45 -7.12
CA ALA A 101 -39.23 14.84 -5.85
C ALA A 101 -38.69 13.41 -6.08
N ALA A 102 -39.36 12.63 -6.93
CA ALA A 102 -38.90 11.29 -7.32
C ALA A 102 -37.51 11.34 -7.98
N LEU A 103 -37.32 12.24 -8.96
CA LEU A 103 -36.02 12.42 -9.61
C LEU A 103 -34.92 12.84 -8.61
N ALA A 104 -35.23 13.77 -7.70
CA ALA A 104 -34.29 14.20 -6.68
C ALA A 104 -33.93 13.05 -5.74
N SER A 105 -34.90 12.25 -5.33
CA SER A 105 -34.70 11.10 -4.45
C SER A 105 -33.79 10.04 -5.07
N VAL A 106 -34.02 9.63 -6.33
CA VAL A 106 -33.14 8.69 -7.05
C VAL A 106 -31.71 9.23 -7.17
N ARG A 107 -31.57 10.54 -7.42
CA ARG A 107 -30.26 11.19 -7.49
C ARG A 107 -29.55 11.18 -6.14
N LEU A 108 -30.26 11.47 -5.05
CA LEU A 108 -29.71 11.40 -3.69
C LEU A 108 -29.22 9.98 -3.37
N ASP A 109 -30.03 8.95 -3.67
CA ASP A 109 -29.65 7.55 -3.46
C ASP A 109 -28.39 7.16 -4.26
N ARG A 110 -28.27 7.63 -5.50
CA ARG A 110 -27.09 7.38 -6.35
C ARG A 110 -25.87 8.16 -5.88
N CYS A 111 -26.04 9.42 -5.46
CA CYS A 111 -24.97 10.21 -4.87
C CYS A 111 -24.44 9.54 -3.60
N ALA A 112 -25.32 9.11 -2.69
CA ALA A 112 -24.95 8.40 -1.47
C ALA A 112 -24.20 7.09 -1.76
N ARG A 113 -24.70 6.27 -2.70
CA ARG A 113 -24.00 5.04 -3.14
C ARG A 113 -22.61 5.34 -3.72
N ALA A 114 -22.50 6.39 -4.55
CA ALA A 114 -21.22 6.77 -5.15
C ALA A 114 -20.23 7.33 -4.10
N GLU A 115 -20.72 8.07 -3.12
CA GLU A 115 -19.93 8.59 -2.00
C GLU A 115 -19.41 7.44 -1.13
N GLN A 116 -20.27 6.51 -0.73
CA GLN A 116 -19.88 5.30 0.00
C GLN A 116 -18.83 4.49 -0.75
N ALA A 117 -19.00 4.31 -2.06
CA ALA A 117 -18.03 3.60 -2.89
C ALA A 117 -16.67 4.32 -2.93
N ARG A 118 -16.66 5.65 -3.04
CA ARG A 118 -15.42 6.45 -2.99
C ARG A 118 -14.74 6.37 -1.64
N LEU A 119 -15.51 6.45 -0.55
CA LEU A 119 -15.02 6.36 0.81
C LEU A 119 -14.34 5.01 1.05
N ALA A 120 -15.02 3.91 0.70
CA ALA A 120 -14.48 2.57 0.79
C ALA A 120 -13.20 2.41 -0.05
N ASP A 121 -13.14 3.02 -1.25
CA ASP A 121 -11.95 2.99 -2.08
C ASP A 121 -10.78 3.75 -1.45
N ARG A 122 -11.03 4.94 -0.90
CA ARG A 122 -10.02 5.74 -0.18
C ARG A 122 -9.45 4.99 1.02
N THR A 123 -10.31 4.39 1.85
CA THR A 123 -9.87 3.59 3.01
C THR A 123 -8.99 2.42 2.56
N ARG A 124 -9.40 1.67 1.53
CA ARG A 124 -8.57 0.56 1.00
C ARG A 124 -7.22 1.05 0.47
N GLN A 125 -7.20 2.16 -0.26
CA GLN A 125 -5.97 2.73 -0.78
C GLN A 125 -5.05 3.29 0.32
N ALA A 126 -5.60 3.85 1.39
CA ALA A 126 -4.84 4.34 2.53
C ALA A 126 -4.15 3.19 3.26
N LEU A 127 -4.90 2.14 3.61
CA LEU A 127 -4.34 0.93 4.24
C LEU A 127 -3.27 0.27 3.36
N ARG A 128 -3.52 0.15 2.05
CA ARG A 128 -2.53 -0.38 1.10
C ARG A 128 -1.24 0.43 1.09
N ARG A 129 -1.34 1.76 1.10
CA ARG A 129 -0.16 2.65 1.12
C ARG A 129 0.62 2.52 2.44
N TRP A 130 -0.09 2.43 3.56
CA TRP A 130 0.54 2.19 4.87
C TRP A 130 1.29 0.85 4.89
N ASP A 131 0.65 -0.23 4.43
CA ASP A 131 1.26 -1.56 4.35
C ASP A 131 2.50 -1.54 3.42
N GLU A 132 2.42 -0.87 2.26
CA GLU A 132 3.54 -0.71 1.32
C GLU A 132 4.72 0.06 1.93
N GLN A 133 4.44 1.10 2.70
CA GLN A 133 5.44 1.89 3.40
C GLN A 133 6.15 1.07 4.47
N ARG A 134 5.41 0.37 5.34
CA ARG A 134 5.98 -0.55 6.34
C ARG A 134 6.85 -1.62 5.67
N ALA A 135 6.40 -2.20 4.56
CA ALA A 135 7.20 -3.17 3.80
C ALA A 135 8.48 -2.56 3.20
N ALA A 136 8.46 -1.28 2.81
CA ALA A 136 9.65 -0.58 2.35
C ALA A 136 10.67 -0.33 3.47
N GLU A 137 10.20 0.02 4.66
CA GLU A 137 11.03 0.18 5.86
C GLU A 137 11.70 -1.15 6.24
N VAL A 138 10.95 -2.26 6.20
CA VAL A 138 11.49 -3.61 6.43
C VAL A 138 12.58 -3.95 5.41
N ARG A 139 12.35 -3.70 4.11
CA ARG A 139 13.36 -3.94 3.06
C ARG A 139 14.62 -3.09 3.28
N HIS A 140 14.44 -1.85 3.69
CA HIS A 140 15.56 -0.96 3.99
C HIS A 140 16.38 -1.48 5.18
N GLY A 141 15.72 -1.82 6.30
CA GLY A 141 16.38 -2.39 7.47
C GLY A 141 17.08 -3.73 7.16
N ALA A 142 16.41 -4.62 6.44
CA ALA A 142 16.98 -5.91 6.02
C ALA A 142 18.24 -5.73 5.17
N GLY A 143 18.27 -4.77 4.25
CA GLY A 143 19.46 -4.45 3.44
C GLY A 143 20.64 -3.92 4.27
N ARG A 144 20.38 -3.31 5.43
CA ARG A 144 21.44 -2.79 6.31
C ARG A 144 22.06 -3.85 7.22
N LEU A 145 21.46 -5.02 7.38
CA LEU A 145 22.03 -6.12 8.18
C LEU A 145 23.44 -6.56 7.72
N GLU A 146 23.75 -6.35 6.45
CA GLU A 146 25.06 -6.67 5.89
C GLU A 146 26.17 -5.74 6.43
N PHE A 147 25.86 -4.50 6.76
CA PHE A 147 26.87 -3.49 7.09
C PHE A 147 26.76 -3.00 8.53
N GLU A 148 25.54 -2.89 9.05
CA GLU A 148 25.23 -2.30 10.34
C GLU A 148 24.20 -3.18 11.09
N PRO A 149 24.55 -4.43 11.42
CA PRO A 149 23.59 -5.41 11.93
C PRO A 149 22.90 -4.98 13.23
N ALA A 150 23.63 -4.41 14.19
CA ALA A 150 23.04 -3.98 15.46
C ALA A 150 21.97 -2.88 15.26
N GLU A 151 22.27 -1.89 14.42
CA GLU A 151 21.36 -0.79 14.12
C GLU A 151 20.17 -1.27 13.28
N ALA A 152 20.42 -2.15 12.31
CA ALA A 152 19.38 -2.75 11.48
C ALA A 152 18.38 -3.58 12.30
N VAL A 153 18.88 -4.44 13.21
CA VAL A 153 18.01 -5.20 14.13
C VAL A 153 17.22 -4.26 15.02
N SER A 154 17.88 -3.26 15.63
CA SER A 154 17.22 -2.24 16.46
C SER A 154 16.08 -1.54 15.70
N GLN A 155 16.31 -1.14 14.45
CA GLN A 155 15.27 -0.49 13.62
C GLN A 155 14.13 -1.42 13.26
N LEU A 156 14.42 -2.67 12.89
CA LEU A 156 13.39 -3.67 12.59
C LEU A 156 12.53 -4.00 13.82
N GLU A 157 13.11 -3.98 15.01
CA GLU A 157 12.41 -4.21 16.28
C GLU A 157 11.46 -3.06 16.69
N ARG A 158 11.43 -1.95 15.94
CA ARG A 158 10.53 -0.82 16.21
C ARG A 158 9.14 -0.98 15.62
N THR A 159 8.95 -1.95 14.73
CA THR A 159 7.67 -2.15 14.02
C THR A 159 7.30 -3.63 14.02
N THR A 160 6.00 -3.91 14.05
CA THR A 160 5.44 -5.26 14.02
C THR A 160 5.95 -6.03 12.80
N GLN A 161 5.93 -5.42 11.61
CA GLN A 161 6.37 -6.06 10.37
C GLN A 161 7.88 -6.32 10.35
N GLY A 162 8.69 -5.44 10.94
CA GLY A 162 10.13 -5.67 11.09
C GLY A 162 10.42 -6.85 12.03
N VAL A 163 9.69 -6.94 13.13
CA VAL A 163 9.74 -8.08 14.06
C VAL A 163 9.29 -9.38 13.39
N GLU A 164 8.21 -9.36 12.59
CA GLU A 164 7.76 -10.53 11.81
C GLU A 164 8.82 -11.00 10.81
N TRP A 165 9.50 -10.06 10.16
CA TRP A 165 10.59 -10.40 9.26
C TRP A 165 11.76 -11.03 10.01
N LEU A 166 12.15 -10.48 11.18
CA LEU A 166 13.19 -11.05 12.05
C LEU A 166 12.80 -12.45 12.53
N LEU A 167 11.56 -12.65 12.96
CA LEU A 167 11.02 -13.96 13.35
C LEU A 167 11.23 -14.99 12.23
N GLY A 168 10.91 -14.64 10.99
CA GLY A 168 11.16 -15.50 9.84
C GLY A 168 12.63 -15.88 9.66
N GLN A 169 13.57 -14.97 9.94
CA GLN A 169 15.00 -15.29 9.87
C GLN A 169 15.45 -16.26 10.98
N TRP A 170 14.97 -16.06 12.21
CA TRP A 170 15.27 -16.96 13.32
C TRP A 170 14.63 -18.33 13.14
N GLN A 171 13.39 -18.39 12.66
CA GLN A 171 12.70 -19.64 12.33
C GLN A 171 13.42 -20.42 11.23
N ALA A 172 13.94 -19.74 10.20
CA ALA A 172 14.72 -20.40 9.15
C ALA A 172 16.04 -21.00 9.69
N LEU A 173 16.67 -20.38 10.70
CA LEU A 173 17.86 -20.96 11.35
C LEU A 173 17.51 -22.17 12.23
N ALA A 174 16.39 -22.10 12.96
CA ALA A 174 15.89 -23.22 13.74
C ALA A 174 15.53 -24.41 12.85
N GLU A 175 14.80 -24.17 11.76
CA GLU A 175 14.45 -25.19 10.79
C GLU A 175 15.69 -25.84 10.14
N ALA A 176 16.69 -25.04 9.78
CA ALA A 176 17.94 -25.56 9.24
C ALA A 176 18.69 -26.46 10.24
N LEU A 177 18.75 -26.04 11.51
CA LEU A 177 19.37 -26.81 12.57
C LEU A 177 18.62 -28.14 12.80
N ASP A 178 17.28 -28.11 12.83
CA ASP A 178 16.45 -29.30 13.03
C ASP A 178 16.55 -30.28 11.85
N GLN A 179 16.59 -29.78 10.60
CA GLN A 179 16.63 -30.62 9.40
C GLN A 179 18.00 -31.24 9.14
N HIS A 180 19.08 -30.50 9.42
CA HIS A 180 20.43 -30.89 9.04
C HIS A 180 21.35 -31.21 10.22
N GLY A 181 20.92 -30.94 11.45
CA GLY A 181 21.71 -31.09 12.67
C GLY A 181 22.87 -30.09 12.81
N ARG A 182 23.06 -29.19 11.83
CA ARG A 182 24.13 -28.19 11.77
C ARG A 182 23.73 -27.00 10.90
N LEU A 183 24.42 -25.88 11.09
CA LEU A 183 24.35 -24.73 10.20
C LEU A 183 25.46 -24.79 9.14
N ASN A 184 25.26 -24.10 8.02
CA ASN A 184 26.33 -23.79 7.07
C ASN A 184 26.92 -22.39 7.31
N GLY A 185 27.97 -22.03 6.57
CA GLY A 185 28.67 -20.75 6.75
C GLY A 185 27.80 -19.50 6.53
N SER A 186 26.85 -19.52 5.58
CA SER A 186 25.97 -18.37 5.36
C SER A 186 24.89 -18.24 6.45
N GLN A 187 24.48 -19.37 7.04
CA GLN A 187 23.59 -19.39 8.21
C GLN A 187 24.31 -18.93 9.47
N LEU A 188 25.60 -19.25 9.64
CA LEU A 188 26.43 -18.70 10.72
C LEU A 188 26.58 -17.18 10.59
N ASP A 189 26.89 -16.68 9.39
CA ASP A 189 26.97 -15.24 9.12
C ASP A 189 25.63 -14.55 9.43
N ARG A 190 24.51 -15.14 8.99
CA ARG A 190 23.17 -14.65 9.34
C ARG A 190 22.92 -14.64 10.84
N LEU A 191 23.24 -15.71 11.56
CA LEU A 191 23.09 -15.79 13.02
C LEU A 191 23.84 -14.63 13.71
N LEU A 192 25.09 -14.40 13.33
CA LEU A 192 25.90 -13.32 13.89
C LEU A 192 25.28 -11.94 13.60
N ARG A 193 24.79 -11.71 12.38
CA ARG A 193 24.11 -10.46 12.01
C ARG A 193 22.81 -10.25 12.79
N LEU A 194 22.02 -11.30 13.00
CA LEU A 194 20.80 -11.21 13.82
C LEU A 194 21.11 -10.91 15.29
N LEU A 195 22.30 -11.26 15.76
CA LEU A 195 22.83 -10.90 17.08
C LEU A 195 23.54 -9.53 17.10
N GLY A 196 23.42 -8.76 16.03
CA GLY A 196 24.03 -7.44 15.91
C GLY A 196 25.53 -7.45 15.64
N GLN A 197 26.13 -8.61 15.34
CA GLN A 197 27.57 -8.76 15.13
C GLN A 197 27.93 -8.64 13.64
N PRO A 198 28.77 -7.66 13.24
CA PRO A 198 29.18 -7.49 11.84
C PRO A 198 30.29 -8.45 11.41
N GLN A 199 30.94 -9.10 12.37
CA GLN A 199 32.11 -9.93 12.15
C GLN A 199 32.18 -11.05 13.18
N LEU A 200 32.98 -12.06 12.86
CA LEU A 200 33.26 -13.16 13.77
C LEU A 200 33.88 -12.67 15.09
N PRO A 201 33.44 -13.21 16.24
CA PRO A 201 34.07 -12.93 17.52
C PRO A 201 35.52 -13.43 17.52
N ARG A 202 36.42 -12.65 18.13
CA ARG A 202 37.80 -13.08 18.44
C ARG A 202 37.86 -13.69 19.82
N ALA A 203 38.95 -14.39 20.16
CA ALA A 203 39.13 -15.08 21.44
C ALA A 203 38.90 -14.22 22.71
N GLY A 204 39.01 -12.89 22.62
CA GLY A 204 38.69 -11.96 23.71
C GLY A 204 37.24 -11.43 23.73
N ALA A 205 36.36 -11.91 22.86
CA ALA A 205 34.95 -11.51 22.81
C ALA A 205 34.15 -12.09 23.98
N GLN A 206 32.89 -11.66 24.11
CA GLN A 206 31.96 -12.19 25.10
C GLN A 206 31.84 -13.71 24.98
N ARG A 207 31.81 -14.38 26.14
CA ARG A 207 31.83 -15.84 26.23
C ARG A 207 30.65 -16.46 25.48
N GLU A 208 29.48 -15.84 25.57
CA GLU A 208 28.24 -16.28 24.95
C GLU A 208 28.37 -16.30 23.42
N LEU A 209 28.97 -15.25 22.83
CA LEU A 209 29.23 -15.18 21.40
C LEU A 209 30.26 -16.22 20.93
N LEU A 210 31.31 -16.44 21.72
CA LEU A 210 32.29 -17.49 21.43
C LEU A 210 31.67 -18.89 21.48
N MET A 211 30.80 -19.14 22.45
CA MET A 211 30.10 -20.42 22.58
C MET A 211 29.22 -20.75 21.37
N LEU A 212 28.63 -19.75 20.71
CA LEU A 212 27.86 -19.96 19.48
C LEU A 212 28.75 -20.46 18.34
N VAL A 213 29.92 -19.84 18.15
CA VAL A 213 30.83 -20.24 17.07
C VAL A 213 31.51 -21.57 17.38
N TYR A 214 31.80 -21.87 18.64
CA TYR A 214 32.29 -23.19 19.04
C TYR A 214 31.21 -24.27 18.91
N ALA A 215 29.95 -23.95 19.20
CA ALA A 215 28.84 -24.87 18.94
C ALA A 215 28.68 -25.13 17.43
N TYR A 216 28.82 -24.11 16.58
CA TYR A 216 28.87 -24.27 15.13
C TYR A 216 29.99 -25.25 14.70
N LEU A 217 31.22 -25.00 15.14
CA LEU A 217 32.38 -25.84 14.80
C LEU A 217 32.23 -27.29 15.31
N ALA A 218 31.60 -27.47 16.47
CA ALA A 218 31.38 -28.79 17.07
C ALA A 218 30.38 -29.67 16.29
N LEU A 219 29.54 -29.06 15.45
CA LEU A 219 28.54 -29.75 14.63
C LEU A 219 29.04 -30.05 13.21
N GLU A 220 30.21 -29.53 12.83
CA GLU A 220 30.87 -29.92 11.59
C GLU A 220 31.53 -31.31 11.74
N GLU A 221 31.44 -32.12 10.69
CA GLU A 221 32.15 -33.43 10.64
C GLU A 221 33.67 -33.22 10.77
N GLU A 222 34.18 -32.24 10.03
CA GLU A 222 35.54 -31.73 10.09
C GLU A 222 35.50 -30.24 10.45
N PRO A 223 35.82 -29.87 11.71
CA PRO A 223 35.77 -28.48 12.14
C PRO A 223 36.66 -27.57 11.30
N ASN A 224 36.11 -26.45 10.85
CA ASN A 224 36.79 -25.49 10.00
C ASN A 224 38.00 -24.85 10.71
N ARG A 225 39.19 -25.36 10.38
CA ARG A 225 40.48 -24.88 10.89
C ARG A 225 40.72 -23.40 10.60
N GLY A 226 40.37 -22.93 9.40
CA GLY A 226 40.56 -21.52 9.03
C GLY A 226 39.74 -20.59 9.91
N LEU A 227 38.51 -20.99 10.23
CA LEU A 227 37.62 -20.27 11.13
C LEU A 227 38.17 -20.27 12.56
N TRP A 228 38.62 -21.42 13.06
CA TRP A 228 39.28 -21.53 14.36
C TRP A 228 40.50 -20.61 14.49
N ASP A 229 41.42 -20.68 13.53
CA ASP A 229 42.64 -19.87 13.51
C ASP A 229 42.31 -18.37 13.47
N LEU A 230 41.27 -17.97 12.75
CA LEU A 230 40.79 -16.58 12.71
C LEU A 230 40.26 -16.10 14.06
N ILE A 231 39.52 -16.94 14.79
CA ILE A 231 38.98 -16.62 16.12
C ILE A 231 40.12 -16.51 17.14
N GLN A 232 41.04 -17.49 17.14
CA GLN A 232 42.13 -17.56 18.11
C GLN A 232 43.27 -16.58 17.81
N GLY A 233 43.43 -16.15 16.56
CA GLY A 233 44.61 -15.39 16.12
C GLY A 233 45.89 -16.24 16.11
N THR A 234 45.75 -17.57 16.03
CA THR A 234 46.85 -18.53 16.03
C THR A 234 46.82 -19.38 14.76
N ARG A 235 47.93 -20.05 14.43
CA ARG A 235 47.94 -21.09 13.39
C ARG A 235 48.05 -22.46 14.06
N THR A 236 46.98 -23.23 14.03
CA THR A 236 46.95 -24.60 14.56
C THR A 236 47.19 -25.62 13.45
N ALA A 237 47.59 -26.85 13.77
CA ALA A 237 47.67 -27.93 12.77
C ALA A 237 46.28 -28.55 12.52
N GLU A 238 45.50 -28.71 13.60
CA GLU A 238 44.12 -29.20 13.62
C GLU A 238 43.36 -28.45 14.73
N VAL A 239 42.03 -28.37 14.59
CA VAL A 239 41.16 -27.81 15.63
C VAL A 239 41.15 -28.74 16.85
N PRO A 240 41.53 -28.27 18.05
CA PRO A 240 41.51 -29.11 19.25
C PRO A 240 40.07 -29.48 19.66
N ARG A 241 39.63 -30.71 19.37
CA ARG A 241 38.25 -31.16 19.67
C ARG A 241 37.89 -31.07 21.16
N ASP A 242 38.86 -31.23 22.05
CA ASP A 242 38.66 -31.09 23.50
C ASP A 242 38.25 -29.68 23.95
N HIS A 243 38.48 -28.68 23.10
CA HIS A 243 38.09 -27.29 23.35
C HIS A 243 36.69 -26.96 22.81
N LEU A 244 36.08 -27.87 22.05
CA LEU A 244 34.73 -27.73 21.51
C LEU A 244 33.71 -28.42 22.42
N PRO A 245 32.47 -27.90 22.54
CA PRO A 245 31.43 -28.58 23.27
C PRO A 245 31.05 -29.92 22.58
N PRO A 246 30.59 -30.93 23.33
CA PRO A 246 30.04 -32.15 22.74
C PRO A 246 28.88 -31.83 21.77
N PRO A 247 28.72 -32.54 20.63
CA PRO A 247 27.73 -32.21 19.61
C PRO A 247 26.29 -32.06 20.15
N GLY A 248 25.84 -32.93 21.05
CA GLY A 248 24.52 -32.82 21.66
C GLY A 248 24.34 -31.54 22.49
N ARG A 249 25.40 -31.08 23.20
CA ARG A 249 25.38 -29.80 23.92
C ARG A 249 25.47 -28.61 22.98
N ALA A 250 26.24 -28.73 21.90
CA ALA A 250 26.34 -27.71 20.86
C ALA A 250 24.98 -27.46 20.19
N HIS A 251 24.32 -28.52 19.75
CA HIS A 251 22.99 -28.46 19.16
C HIS A 251 21.97 -27.86 20.14
N ALA A 252 21.92 -28.37 21.38
CA ALA A 252 21.00 -27.86 22.40
C ALA A 252 21.23 -26.38 22.72
N HIS A 253 22.49 -25.92 22.71
CA HIS A 253 22.83 -24.52 22.93
C HIS A 253 22.30 -23.62 21.82
N LEU A 254 22.53 -23.97 20.54
CA LEU A 254 22.00 -23.20 19.42
C LEU A 254 20.47 -23.20 19.40
N ALA A 255 19.84 -24.36 19.60
CA ALA A 255 18.39 -24.49 19.66
C ALA A 255 17.78 -23.62 20.79
N ALA A 256 18.41 -23.59 21.97
CA ALA A 256 17.95 -22.75 23.08
C ALA A 256 18.06 -21.26 22.76
N VAL A 257 19.14 -20.83 22.11
CA VAL A 257 19.31 -19.43 21.68
C VAL A 257 18.25 -19.03 20.65
N PHE A 258 17.94 -19.91 19.69
CA PHE A 258 16.93 -19.64 18.68
C PHE A 258 15.53 -19.57 19.30
N ALA A 259 15.20 -20.53 20.17
CA ALA A 259 13.91 -20.55 20.88
C ALA A 259 13.71 -19.28 21.71
N ALA A 260 14.72 -18.87 22.49
CA ALA A 260 14.65 -17.65 23.30
C ALA A 260 14.49 -16.37 22.43
N ALA A 261 15.20 -16.30 21.30
CA ALA A 261 15.07 -15.17 20.37
C ALA A 261 13.66 -15.11 19.74
N ILE A 262 13.12 -16.26 19.32
CA ILE A 262 11.77 -16.37 18.75
C ILE A 262 10.71 -15.98 19.80
N GLU A 263 10.82 -16.49 21.02
CA GLU A 263 9.89 -16.18 22.11
C GLU A 263 9.87 -14.68 22.42
N ARG A 264 11.04 -14.05 22.56
CA ARG A 264 11.15 -12.60 22.77
C ARG A 264 10.50 -11.80 21.64
N LEU A 265 10.76 -12.17 20.39
CA LEU A 265 10.21 -11.46 19.25
C LEU A 265 8.70 -11.66 19.10
N LEU A 266 8.16 -12.84 19.46
CA LEU A 266 6.71 -13.05 19.50
C LEU A 266 6.03 -12.16 20.54
N ALA A 267 6.63 -12.00 21.72
CA ALA A 267 6.13 -11.09 22.74
C ALA A 267 6.18 -9.64 22.28
N LEU A 268 7.32 -9.20 21.72
CA LEU A 268 7.49 -7.84 21.20
C LEU A 268 6.51 -7.54 20.06
N ARG A 269 6.26 -8.51 19.16
CA ARG A 269 5.28 -8.36 18.08
C ARG A 269 3.88 -8.08 18.62
N ALA A 270 3.47 -8.81 19.66
CA ALA A 270 2.17 -8.62 20.27
C ALA A 270 2.04 -7.24 20.93
N GLU A 271 3.07 -6.83 21.67
CA GLU A 271 3.15 -5.51 22.32
C GLU A 271 3.05 -4.37 21.30
N LEU A 272 3.87 -4.42 20.24
CA LEU A 272 3.91 -3.40 19.19
C LEU A 272 2.57 -3.28 18.46
N TRP A 273 1.96 -4.42 18.12
CA TRP A 273 0.68 -4.42 17.42
C TRP A 273 -0.44 -3.84 18.28
N GLU A 274 -0.52 -4.23 19.55
CA GLU A 274 -1.56 -3.79 20.46
C GLU A 274 -1.48 -2.29 20.76
N HIS A 275 -0.27 -1.77 20.99
CA HIS A 275 -0.10 -0.41 21.52
C HIS A 275 0.25 0.64 20.45
N TYR A 276 0.80 0.23 19.30
CA TYR A 276 1.37 1.16 18.32
C TYR A 276 0.84 0.89 16.90
N ASP A 277 1.30 -0.16 16.23
CA ASP A 277 1.06 -0.34 14.79
C ASP A 277 -0.42 -0.64 14.49
N GLY A 278 -1.11 -1.39 15.35
CA GLY A 278 -2.54 -1.68 15.19
C GLY A 278 -3.40 -0.41 15.27
N PRO A 279 -3.28 0.39 16.35
CA PRO A 279 -3.91 1.71 16.45
C PRO A 279 -3.53 2.67 15.31
N GLU A 280 -2.25 2.75 14.92
CA GLU A 280 -1.81 3.60 13.81
C GLU A 280 -2.49 3.20 12.49
N ARG A 281 -2.52 1.90 12.19
CA ARG A 281 -3.18 1.36 11.00
C ARG A 281 -4.68 1.63 11.01
N ALA A 282 -5.35 1.52 12.15
CA ALA A 282 -6.75 1.89 12.29
C ALA A 282 -6.96 3.39 12.07
N GLY A 283 -6.09 4.23 12.62
CA GLY A 283 -6.11 5.68 12.42
C GLY A 283 -5.94 6.10 10.96
N GLU A 284 -5.16 5.37 10.16
CA GLU A 284 -5.07 5.62 8.71
C GLU A 284 -6.37 5.33 7.98
N ALA A 285 -7.13 4.31 8.41
CA ALA A 285 -8.45 4.04 7.86
C ALA A 285 -9.44 5.18 8.20
N ASP A 286 -9.38 5.69 9.42
CA ASP A 286 -10.23 6.78 9.90
C ASP A 286 -9.90 8.11 9.20
N LYS A 287 -8.62 8.44 9.03
CA LYS A 287 -8.19 9.63 8.27
C LYS A 287 -8.69 9.59 6.84
N ALA A 288 -8.72 8.40 6.22
CA ALA A 288 -9.24 8.23 4.87
C ALA A 288 -10.75 8.50 4.76
N LEU A 289 -11.48 8.53 5.89
CA LEU A 289 -12.89 8.93 5.92
C LEU A 289 -13.07 10.44 5.75
N GLY A 290 -12.11 11.24 6.22
CA GLY A 290 -12.12 12.70 6.04
C GLY A 290 -11.63 13.09 4.65
N ASP A 291 -12.22 14.10 4.03
CA ASP A 291 -11.66 14.69 2.79
C ASP A 291 -10.56 15.71 3.13
N ASP A 292 -9.32 15.23 3.13
CA ASP A 292 -8.11 16.01 3.33
C ASP A 292 -7.54 16.58 2.01
N SER A 293 -8.28 16.44 0.90
CA SER A 293 -7.83 16.98 -0.37
C SER A 293 -7.69 18.51 -0.30
N PRO A 294 -6.75 19.09 -1.07
CA PRO A 294 -6.66 20.54 -1.22
C PRO A 294 -7.98 21.16 -1.70
N GLU A 295 -8.78 20.44 -2.49
CA GLU A 295 -10.12 20.86 -2.89
C GLU A 295 -11.10 20.91 -1.70
N ALA A 296 -11.12 19.88 -0.85
CA ALA A 296 -11.99 19.87 0.33
C ALA A 296 -11.58 20.89 1.39
N ALA A 297 -10.28 21.08 1.60
CA ALA A 297 -9.77 22.15 2.45
C ALA A 297 -10.16 23.55 1.94
N ARG A 298 -10.28 23.74 0.61
CA ARG A 298 -10.82 24.98 0.02
C ARG A 298 -12.33 25.08 0.22
N LEU A 299 -13.08 24.00 0.04
CA LEU A 299 -14.54 23.96 0.26
C LEU A 299 -14.90 24.27 1.72
N LEU A 300 -14.19 23.69 2.69
CA LEU A 300 -14.36 23.98 4.11
C LEU A 300 -14.11 25.46 4.44
N LYS A 301 -13.16 26.12 3.77
CA LYS A 301 -12.94 27.58 3.92
C LYS A 301 -14.13 28.39 3.41
N TYR A 302 -14.77 27.96 2.31
CA TYR A 302 -15.97 28.62 1.80
C TYR A 302 -17.21 28.37 2.68
N GLU A 303 -17.30 27.24 3.36
CA GLU A 303 -18.38 26.93 4.31
C GLU A 303 -18.18 27.60 5.68
N ALA A 304 -16.93 27.78 6.12
CA ALA A 304 -16.59 28.42 7.40
C ALA A 304 -16.65 29.96 7.38
N GLY A 305 -16.80 30.59 6.21
CA GLY A 305 -17.03 32.03 6.09
C GLY A 305 -15.88 32.91 6.56
N GLU A 306 -14.63 32.55 6.23
CA GLU A 306 -13.45 33.43 6.34
C GLU A 306 -13.07 34.05 4.99
#